data_AF-A0A6B3HPH8-F1
#
_entry.id   AF-A0A6B3HPH8-F1
#
_cell.length_a   1.000
_cell.length_b   1.000
_cell.length_c   1.000
_cell.angle_alpha   90.00
_cell.angle_beta   90.00
_cell.angle_gamma   90.00
#
_symmetry.space_group_name_H-M   'P 1'
#
loop_
_entity.id
_entity.type
_entity.pdbx_description
1 polymer ?
#
loop_
_entity_poly.entity_id
_entity_poly.type
_entity_poly.pdbx_seq_one_letter_code
_entity_poly.pdbx_strand_id
1 'polypeptide(L)' 'GGLVAAELTSVPGASRSFRGSVTAYATALKGEILGVDGALLAERGAVDPEVARQMAAGVRGALGADWG' A
#
# COMPACT_ATOMS: atom_id res chain seq x y z
N GLY A 1 -0.04 -7.21 -9.49
CA GLY A 1 -0.47 -5.98 -8.80
C GLY A 1 0.26 -4.80 -9.40
N GLY A 2 -0.33 -3.60 -9.37
CA GLY A 2 0.31 -2.38 -9.89
C GLY A 2 -0.46 -1.63 -10.99
N LEU A 3 -1.61 -2.14 -11.44
CA LEU A 3 -2.40 -1.50 -12.51
C LEU A 3 -2.87 -0.08 -12.13
N VAL A 4 -3.20 0.16 -10.86
CA VAL A 4 -3.56 1.50 -10.38
C VAL A 4 -2.39 2.48 -10.54
N ALA A 5 -1.18 2.06 -10.19
CA ALA A 5 0.01 2.89 -10.36
C ALA A 5 0.31 3.14 -11.84
N ALA A 6 0.20 2.11 -12.68
CA ALA A 6 0.39 2.23 -14.12
C ALA A 6 -0.58 3.26 -14.73
N GLU A 7 -1.86 3.20 -14.37
CA GLU A 7 -2.88 4.14 -14.81
C GLU A 7 -2.56 5.58 -14.38
N LEU A 8 -2.19 5.80 -13.12
CA LEU A 8 -1.80 7.13 -12.63
C LEU A 8 -0.57 7.67 -13.36
N THR A 9 0.45 6.84 -13.57
CA THR A 9 1.69 7.24 -14.25
C THR A 9 1.56 7.42 -15.76
N SER A 10 0.44 7.00 -16.36
CA SER A 10 0.16 7.21 -17.78
C SER A 10 -0.08 8.69 -18.13
N VAL A 11 -0.45 9.51 -17.13
CA VAL A 11 -0.71 10.94 -17.30
C VAL A 11 0.60 11.75 -17.30
N PRO A 12 0.86 12.58 -18.32
CA PRO A 12 2.04 13.44 -18.33
C PRO A 12 2.16 14.35 -17.10
N GLY A 13 3.29 14.23 -16.40
CA GLY A 13 3.56 14.99 -15.18
C GLY A 13 2.90 14.44 -13.91
N ALA A 14 2.48 13.17 -13.92
CA ALA A 14 1.96 12.47 -12.74
C ALA A 14 2.89 12.55 -11.52
N SER A 15 4.20 12.70 -11.71
CA SER A 15 5.19 12.89 -10.64
C SER A 15 4.93 14.10 -9.74
N ARG A 16 4.11 15.08 -10.17
CA ARG A 16 3.69 16.21 -9.33
C ARG A 16 2.74 15.79 -8.20
N SER A 17 2.03 14.68 -8.35
CA SER A 17 0.97 14.26 -7.41
C SER A 17 1.09 12.81 -6.97
N PHE A 18 1.79 11.96 -7.74
CA PHE A 18 1.98 10.55 -7.46
C PHE A 18 3.42 10.30 -7.01
N ARG A 19 3.60 10.03 -5.71
CA ARG A 19 4.93 9.79 -5.13
C ARG A 19 5.45 8.38 -5.44
N GLY A 20 4.56 7.41 -5.62
CA GLY A 20 4.90 6.01 -5.88
C GLY A 20 3.82 5.06 -5.38
N SER A 21 4.13 3.77 -5.39
CA SER A 21 3.26 2.72 -4.85
C SER A 21 4.05 1.52 -4.35
N VAL A 22 3.42 0.67 -3.55
CA VAL A 22 3.97 -0.60 -3.09
C VAL A 22 3.03 -1.73 -3.50
N THR A 23 3.56 -2.73 -4.19
CA THR A 23 2.81 -3.96 -4.50
C THR A 23 3.20 -5.07 -3.51
N ALA A 24 2.58 -5.07 -2.33
CA ALA A 24 2.82 -6.06 -1.28
C ALA A 24 2.00 -7.36 -1.50
N TYR A 25 2.33 -8.09 -2.56
CA TYR A 25 1.59 -9.30 -2.94
C TYR A 25 1.71 -10.41 -1.88
N ALA A 26 2.94 -10.71 -1.45
CA ALA A 26 3.19 -11.64 -0.36
C ALA A 26 2.67 -11.08 0.98
N THR A 27 2.07 -11.95 1.81
CA THR A 27 1.52 -11.55 3.12
C THR A 27 2.60 -10.98 4.04
N ALA A 28 3.80 -11.56 4.07
CA ALA A 28 4.91 -11.06 4.88
C ALA A 28 5.29 -9.60 4.54
N LEU A 29 5.27 -9.24 3.24
CA LEU A 29 5.57 -7.87 2.80
C LEU A 29 4.56 -6.83 3.29
N LYS A 30 3.32 -7.24 3.61
CA LYS A 30 2.34 -6.33 4.22
C LYS A 30 2.80 -5.89 5.61
N GLY A 31 3.42 -6.78 6.38
CA GLY A 31 4.01 -6.42 7.67
C GLY A 31 5.33 -5.67 7.52
N GLU A 32 6.27 -6.21 6.74
CA GLU A 32 7.63 -5.68 6.64
C GLU A 32 7.72 -4.28 6.01
N ILE A 33 6.94 -4.03 4.96
CA ILE A 33 7.00 -2.76 4.21
C ILE A 33 5.90 -1.80 4.65
N LEU A 34 4.69 -2.32 4.90
CA LEU A 34 3.51 -1.49 5.17
C LEU A 34 3.11 -1.45 6.65
N GLY A 35 3.85 -2.13 7.53
CA GLY A 35 3.60 -2.08 8.97
C GLY A 35 2.23 -2.66 9.38
N VAL A 36 1.65 -3.54 8.56
CA VAL A 36 0.40 -4.24 8.93
C VAL A 36 0.68 -5.19 10.10
N ASP A 37 -0.22 -5.20 11.07
CA ASP A 37 -0.15 -6.06 12.25
C ASP A 37 -0.16 -7.54 11.85
N GLY A 38 0.90 -8.26 12.26
CA GLY A 38 1.05 -9.69 12.02
C GLY A 38 0.00 -10.53 12.74
N ALA A 39 -0.48 -10.11 13.92
CA ALA A 39 -1.55 -10.81 14.63
C ALA A 39 -2.87 -10.71 13.86
N LEU A 40 -3.20 -9.52 13.37
CA LEU A 40 -4.36 -9.28 12.52
C LEU A 40 -4.30 -10.11 11.22
N LEU A 41 -3.15 -10.14 10.55
CA LEU A 41 -2.97 -10.96 9.34
C LEU A 41 -3.12 -12.46 9.60
N ALA A 42 -2.69 -12.94 10.77
CA ALA A 42 -2.85 -14.34 11.16
C ALA A 42 -4.30 -14.70 11.50
N GLU A 43 -5.03 -13.79 12.16
CA GLU A 43 -6.42 -14.01 12.60
C GLU A 43 -7.43 -13.83 11.45
N ARG A 44 -7.28 -12.75 10.67
CA ARG A 44 -8.29 -12.30 9.69
C ARG A 44 -7.86 -12.54 8.23
N GLY A 45 -6.58 -12.78 8.00
CA GLY A 45 -6.02 -12.95 6.66
C GLY A 45 -5.80 -11.62 5.93
N ALA A 46 -5.30 -11.70 4.70
CA ALA A 46 -4.90 -10.53 3.90
C ALA A 46 -6.06 -9.75 3.26
N VAL A 47 -7.27 -10.33 3.23
CA VAL A 47 -8.47 -9.74 2.63
C VAL A 47 -9.41 -9.35 3.76
N ASP A 48 -9.08 -8.26 4.44
CA ASP A 48 -9.82 -7.73 5.57
C ASP A 48 -9.81 -6.18 5.51
N PRO A 49 -10.91 -5.50 5.87
CA PRO A 49 -10.98 -4.04 5.83
C PRO A 49 -9.93 -3.34 6.71
N GLU A 50 -9.62 -3.90 7.88
CA GLU A 50 -8.64 -3.33 8.80
C GLU A 50 -7.22 -3.52 8.28
N VAL A 51 -6.93 -4.67 7.65
CA VAL A 51 -5.66 -4.89 6.94
C VAL A 51 -5.49 -3.86 5.82
N ALA A 52 -6.54 -3.61 5.03
CA ALA A 52 -6.49 -2.59 3.97
C ALA A 52 -6.25 -1.19 4.53
N ARG A 53 -6.89 -0.84 5.66
CA ARG A 53 -6.68 0.44 6.35
C ARG A 53 -5.24 0.60 6.84
N GLN A 54 -4.64 -0.45 7.38
CA GLN A 54 -3.25 -0.46 7.81
C GLN A 54 -2.28 -0.37 6.63
N MET A 55 -2.55 -1.07 5.52
CA MET A 55 -1.76 -0.96 4.29
C MET A 55 -1.76 0.49 3.75
N ALA A 56 -2.92 1.14 3.75
CA ALA A 56 -3.09 2.53 3.35
C ALA A 56 -2.29 3.50 4.24
N ALA A 57 -2.41 3.36 5.57
CA ALA A 57 -1.63 4.17 6.51
C ALA A 57 -0.11 3.94 6.36
N GLY A 58 0.29 2.69 6.14
CA GLY A 58 1.67 2.26 5.97
C GLY A 58 2.31 2.84 4.70
N VAL A 59 1.64 2.71 3.55
CA VAL A 59 2.18 3.22 2.28
C VAL A 59 2.28 4.75 2.30
N ARG A 60 1.32 5.43 2.92
CA ARG A 60 1.35 6.88 3.13
C ARG A 60 2.62 7.29 3.88
N GLY A 61 2.90 6.62 5.01
CA GLY A 61 4.10 6.87 5.81
C GLY A 61 5.40 6.53 5.07
N ALA A 62 5.47 5.37 4.43
CA ALA A 62 6.65 4.89 3.72
C ALA A 62 7.06 5.80 2.55
N LEU A 63 6.09 6.43 1.86
CA LEU A 63 6.34 7.30 0.71
C LEU A 63 6.35 8.79 1.04
N GLY A 64 6.02 9.18 2.29
CA GLY A 64 5.81 10.58 2.66
C GLY A 64 4.72 11.25 1.81
N ALA A 65 3.64 10.52 1.52
CA ALA A 65 2.52 11.00 0.73
C ALA A 65 1.41 11.58 1.63
N ASP A 66 0.54 12.43 1.07
CA ASP A 66 -0.64 12.92 1.78
C ASP A 66 -1.73 11.83 1.90
N TRP A 67 -1.76 10.92 0.92
CA TRP A 67 -2.74 9.85 0.78
C TRP A 67 -2.07 8.48 0.63
N GLY A 68 -2.74 7.43 1.10
CA GLY A 68 -2.36 6.03 0.96
C GLY A 68 -3.58 5.14 1.08
#